data_AF-A0A957ZD69-F1
#
_entry.id   AF-A0A957ZD69-F1
#
_cell.length_a   1.000
_cell.length_b   1.000
_cell.length_c   1.000
_cell.angle_alpha   90.00
_cell.angle_beta   90.00
_cell.angle_gamma   90.00
#
_symmetry.space_group_name_H-M   'P 1'
#
loop_
_entity.id
_entity.type
_entity.pdbx_description
1 polymer ?
#
loop_
_entity_poly.entity_id
_entity_poly.type
_entity_poly.pdbx_seq_one_letter_code
_entity_poly.pdbx_strand_id
1 'polypeptide(L)'
;GVAIGMVYGVGLLYQLNGATAVSEWRYLAIAFMTLLLASLFGLLIWLPGWGHGRSLAFLVLALVNLFWANMGTNSSDFGPARKTILAPEMEALAAALTTQRDVTGLPGRVYNEFRLYEDYGMRQQIEDVWGSSPLRLARYAALFNEFPLDRMWRLLGVQHVITWRRDLFEPSTLLGEFPQTQDTTFIHRLPQTNPRAWVARHIQMASDDEAIHLLADHTFDLDSTALLPPDASLSFQADFAP
;
A
#
# COMPACT_ATOMS: atom_id res chain seq x y z
N GLY A 1 29.16 14.41 21.99
CA GLY A 1 28.83 14.03 23.37
C GLY A 1 27.53 14.66 23.84
N VAL A 2 27.58 15.94 24.23
CA VAL A 2 26.45 16.66 24.86
C VAL A 2 25.18 16.68 24.01
N ALA A 3 25.26 16.98 22.71
CA ALA A 3 24.09 17.00 21.82
C ALA A 3 23.41 15.61 21.68
N ILE A 4 24.21 14.53 21.60
CA ILE A 4 23.68 13.16 21.49
C ILE A 4 23.01 12.74 22.82
N GLY A 5 23.66 13.05 23.96
CA GLY A 5 23.05 12.81 25.28
C GLY A 5 21.76 13.59 25.50
N MET A 6 21.67 14.82 24.97
CA MET A 6 20.46 15.64 25.04
C MET A 6 19.30 15.06 24.23
N VAL A 7 19.57 14.52 23.03
CA VAL A 7 18.56 13.83 22.20
C VAL A 7 17.99 12.61 22.91
N TYR A 8 18.84 11.79 23.54
CA TYR A 8 18.39 10.62 24.30
C TYR A 8 17.70 11.01 25.63
N GLY A 9 18.09 12.11 26.26
CA GLY A 9 17.40 12.64 27.43
C GLY A 9 15.98 13.12 27.11
N VAL A 10 15.82 13.86 26.00
CA VAL A 10 14.49 14.32 25.53
C VAL A 10 13.62 13.16 25.10
N GLY A 11 14.17 12.18 24.37
CA GLY A 11 13.40 11.01 23.95
C GLY A 11 12.96 10.13 25.13
N LEU A 12 13.74 10.02 26.20
CA LEU A 12 13.34 9.33 27.43
C LEU A 12 12.14 10.03 28.10
N LEU A 13 12.20 11.36 28.22
CA LEU A 13 11.10 12.16 28.79
C LEU A 13 9.82 12.05 27.96
N TYR A 14 9.96 12.01 26.63
CA TYR A 14 8.84 11.82 25.72
C TYR A 14 8.22 10.41 25.86
N GLN A 15 9.04 9.39 26.09
CA GLN A 15 8.59 8.01 26.23
C GLN A 15 7.93 7.69 27.57
N LEU A 16 8.35 8.34 28.67
CA LEU A 16 7.71 8.20 30.00
C LEU A 16 6.21 8.56 29.97
N ASN A 17 5.78 9.34 28.98
CA ASN A 17 4.36 9.67 28.76
C ASN A 17 3.59 8.58 27.98
N GLY A 18 4.19 7.42 27.70
CA GLY A 18 3.58 6.33 26.95
C GLY A 18 3.38 6.61 25.45
N ALA A 19 4.02 7.66 24.91
CA ALA A 19 3.79 8.16 23.56
C ALA A 19 4.49 7.34 22.44
N THR A 20 5.10 6.19 22.75
CA THR A 20 5.85 5.38 21.76
C THR A 20 5.59 3.89 21.91
N ALA A 21 5.75 3.14 20.80
CA ALA A 21 5.58 1.69 20.74
C ALA A 21 6.77 0.87 21.29
N VAL A 22 7.78 1.52 21.87
CA VAL A 22 8.99 0.87 22.38
C VAL A 22 8.93 0.85 23.91
N SER A 23 9.35 -0.25 24.56
CA SER A 23 9.42 -0.30 26.02
C SER A 23 10.60 0.54 26.55
N GLU A 24 10.46 1.06 27.78
CA GLU A 24 11.49 1.90 28.43
C GLU A 24 12.86 1.21 28.48
N TRP A 25 12.89 -0.06 28.88
CA TRP A 25 14.11 -0.87 28.90
C TRP A 25 14.77 -0.97 27.51
N ARG A 26 13.96 -1.21 26.48
CA ARG A 26 14.45 -1.36 25.10
C ARG A 26 15.01 -0.03 24.59
N TYR A 27 14.39 1.10 24.96
CA TYR A 27 14.92 2.42 24.65
C TYR A 27 16.25 2.71 25.34
N LEU A 28 16.36 2.43 26.64
CA LEU A 28 17.60 2.61 27.39
C LEU A 28 18.74 1.76 26.81
N ALA A 29 18.45 0.53 26.41
CA ALA A 29 19.42 -0.34 25.74
C ALA A 29 19.89 0.23 24.39
N ILE A 30 18.97 0.78 23.58
CA ILE A 30 19.30 1.47 22.32
C ILE A 30 20.18 2.69 22.60
N ALA A 31 19.78 3.56 23.52
CA ALA A 31 20.50 4.78 23.89
C ALA A 31 21.92 4.48 24.38
N PHE A 32 22.06 3.51 25.28
CA PHE A 32 23.35 3.05 25.79
C PHE A 32 24.25 2.57 24.67
N MET A 33 23.76 1.69 23.80
CA MET A 33 24.56 1.13 22.71
C MET A 33 24.99 2.21 21.72
N THR A 34 24.10 3.13 21.34
CA THR A 34 24.47 4.22 20.42
C THR A 34 25.51 5.15 21.03
N LEU A 35 25.38 5.51 22.31
CA LEU A 35 26.38 6.34 23.01
C LEU A 35 27.73 5.63 23.11
N LEU A 36 27.74 4.32 23.39
CA LEU A 36 28.94 3.50 23.44
C LEU A 36 29.64 3.48 22.07
N LEU A 37 28.91 3.16 21.00
CA LEU A 37 29.45 3.10 19.64
C LEU A 37 29.99 4.45 19.16
N ALA A 38 29.25 5.54 19.43
CA ALA A 38 29.69 6.89 19.10
C ALA A 38 30.96 7.30 19.87
N SER A 39 31.06 6.89 21.14
CA SER A 39 32.24 7.18 21.97
C SER A 39 33.46 6.39 21.52
N LEU A 40 33.29 5.11 21.17
CA LEU A 40 34.35 4.28 20.60
C LEU A 40 34.83 4.79 19.24
N PHE A 41 33.90 5.23 18.38
CA PHE A 41 34.24 5.86 17.11
C PHE A 41 35.01 7.16 17.31
N GLY A 42 34.55 8.03 18.23
CA GLY A 42 35.23 9.26 18.59
C GLY A 42 36.65 9.01 19.12
N LEU A 43 36.84 7.97 19.95
CA LEU A 43 38.14 7.56 20.47
C LEU A 43 39.09 7.11 19.35
N LEU A 44 38.60 6.33 18.38
CA LEU A 44 39.39 5.88 17.23
C LEU A 44 39.91 7.04 16.38
N ILE A 45 39.10 8.10 16.23
CA ILE A 45 39.49 9.33 15.50
C ILE A 45 40.46 10.18 16.34
N TRP A 46 40.24 10.28 17.65
CA TRP A 46 41.00 11.19 18.51
C TRP A 46 42.45 10.74 18.76
N LEU A 47 42.71 9.43 18.74
CA LEU A 47 44.06 8.90 18.94
C LEU A 47 44.99 9.26 17.75
N PRO A 48 46.27 9.59 17.98
CA PRO A 48 47.19 9.98 16.91
C PRO A 48 47.64 8.79 16.05
N GLY A 49 47.75 9.00 14.73
CA GLY A 49 48.21 8.01 13.74
C GLY A 49 47.11 7.06 13.23
N TRP A 50 47.21 6.54 12.01
CA TRP A 50 46.24 5.59 11.46
C TRP A 50 46.96 4.35 10.96
N GLY A 51 46.70 3.20 11.58
CA GLY A 51 47.36 1.93 11.27
C GLY A 51 46.37 0.81 10.99
N HIS A 52 46.87 -0.32 10.48
CA HIS A 52 46.04 -1.47 10.08
C HIS A 52 45.11 -1.96 11.21
N GLY A 53 45.61 -2.02 12.45
CA GLY A 53 44.79 -2.41 13.60
C GLY A 53 43.61 -1.47 13.87
N ARG A 54 43.72 -0.17 13.56
CA ARG A 54 42.60 0.77 13.70
C ARG A 54 41.58 0.65 12.59
N SER A 55 42.03 0.39 11.36
CA SER A 55 41.12 0.06 10.26
C SER A 55 40.31 -1.20 10.58
N LEU A 56 40.94 -2.22 11.18
CA LEU A 56 40.23 -3.42 11.64
C LEU A 56 39.25 -3.10 12.76
N ALA A 57 39.66 -2.32 13.77
CA ALA A 57 38.77 -1.91 14.86
C ALA A 57 37.57 -1.09 14.36
N PHE A 58 37.79 -0.20 13.38
CA PHE A 58 36.72 0.55 12.72
C PHE A 58 35.78 -0.36 11.94
N LEU A 59 36.31 -1.32 11.18
CA LEU A 59 35.50 -2.30 10.45
C LEU A 59 34.63 -3.12 11.41
N VAL A 60 35.22 -3.62 12.51
CA VAL A 60 34.48 -4.35 13.55
C VAL A 60 33.40 -3.46 14.17
N LEU A 61 33.71 -2.20 14.49
CA LEU A 61 32.74 -1.26 15.03
C LEU A 61 31.59 -1.00 14.06
N ALA A 62 31.87 -0.85 12.76
CA ALA A 62 30.88 -0.69 11.71
C ALA A 62 29.99 -1.93 11.57
N LEU A 63 30.57 -3.13 11.63
CA LEU A 63 29.82 -4.39 11.62
C LEU A 63 28.92 -4.50 12.85
N VAL A 64 29.45 -4.26 14.06
CA VAL A 64 28.64 -4.28 15.30
C VAL A 64 27.48 -3.29 15.21
N ASN A 65 27.73 -2.07 14.72
CA ASN A 65 26.69 -1.07 14.51
C ASN A 65 25.62 -1.56 13.51
N LEU A 66 26.03 -2.12 12.37
CA LEU A 66 25.13 -2.63 11.34
C LEU A 66 24.26 -3.77 11.88
N PHE A 67 24.88 -4.74 12.54
CA PHE A 67 24.17 -5.91 13.08
C PHE A 67 23.27 -5.52 14.24
N TRP A 68 23.72 -4.69 15.19
CA TRP A 68 22.88 -4.23 16.30
C TRP A 68 21.67 -3.43 15.81
N ALA A 69 21.90 -2.46 14.91
CA ALA A 69 20.82 -1.63 14.38
C ALA A 69 19.78 -2.44 13.58
N ASN A 70 20.21 -3.49 12.88
CA ASN A 70 19.33 -4.29 12.04
C ASN A 70 18.93 -5.65 12.64
N MET A 71 19.33 -5.96 13.88
CA MET A 71 19.14 -7.30 14.45
C MET A 71 17.66 -7.70 14.50
N GLY A 72 16.80 -6.75 14.88
CA GLY A 72 15.35 -6.95 14.93
C GLY A 72 14.66 -7.04 13.56
N THR A 73 15.35 -6.68 12.48
CA THR A 73 14.83 -6.76 11.11
C THR A 73 15.38 -7.99 10.38
N ASN A 74 16.65 -8.32 10.62
CA ASN A 74 17.37 -9.40 9.95
C ASN A 74 17.10 -10.78 10.57
N SER A 75 16.66 -10.83 11.83
CA SER A 75 16.29 -12.06 12.51
C SER A 75 14.78 -12.09 12.69
N SER A 76 14.12 -13.11 12.15
CA SER A 76 12.74 -13.44 12.47
C SER A 76 12.70 -14.73 13.25
N ASP A 77 11.79 -14.83 14.24
CA ASP A 77 11.58 -16.03 15.07
C ASP A 77 11.10 -17.26 14.26
N PHE A 78 10.89 -17.08 12.96
CA PHE A 78 10.40 -18.08 12.04
C PHE A 78 11.18 -18.05 10.73
N GLY A 79 11.31 -19.22 10.11
CA GLY A 79 11.99 -19.38 8.84
C GLY A 79 11.25 -18.72 7.66
N PRO A 80 11.94 -18.53 6.51
CA PRO A 80 11.37 -17.87 5.33
C PRO A 80 10.07 -18.52 4.81
N ALA A 81 9.92 -19.84 4.95
CA ALA A 81 8.71 -20.55 4.53
C ALA A 81 7.43 -20.06 5.25
N ARG A 82 7.54 -19.57 6.49
CA ARG A 82 6.37 -19.02 7.18
C ARG A 82 5.92 -17.68 6.56
N LYS A 83 6.84 -16.94 5.93
CA LYS A 83 6.53 -15.70 5.19
C LYS A 83 5.77 -15.98 3.89
N THR A 84 5.77 -17.23 3.41
CA THR A 84 5.04 -17.64 2.20
C THR A 84 3.61 -18.14 2.48
N ILE A 85 3.24 -18.33 3.74
CA ILE A 85 1.86 -18.69 4.13
C ILE A 85 0.96 -17.47 3.90
N LEU A 86 -0.22 -17.70 3.31
CA LEU A 86 -1.19 -16.65 3.08
C LEU A 86 -2.12 -16.51 4.29
N ALA A 87 -2.61 -15.29 4.49
CA ALA A 87 -3.68 -15.07 5.44
C ALA A 87 -4.97 -15.72 4.92
N PRO A 88 -5.88 -16.21 5.78
CA PRO A 88 -7.12 -16.86 5.35
C PRO A 88 -7.96 -16.02 4.39
N GLU A 89 -8.06 -14.70 4.64
CA GLU A 89 -8.75 -13.75 3.76
C GLU A 89 -8.10 -13.65 2.37
N MET A 90 -6.77 -13.77 2.29
CA MET A 90 -6.04 -13.81 1.03
C MET A 90 -6.30 -15.10 0.25
N GLU A 91 -6.35 -16.24 0.94
CA GLU A 91 -6.64 -17.52 0.32
C GLU A 91 -8.06 -17.55 -0.26
N ALA A 92 -9.02 -17.02 0.49
CA ALA A 92 -10.41 -16.92 0.05
C ALA A 92 -10.56 -15.99 -1.18
N LEU A 93 -9.87 -14.84 -1.18
CA LEU A 93 -9.84 -13.95 -2.34
C LEU A 93 -9.22 -14.63 -3.56
N ALA A 94 -8.06 -15.27 -3.40
CA ALA A 94 -7.38 -15.96 -4.49
C ALA A 94 -8.27 -17.06 -5.09
N ALA A 95 -8.93 -17.85 -4.24
CA ALA A 95 -9.89 -18.86 -4.68
C ALA A 95 -11.05 -18.24 -5.49
N ALA A 96 -11.66 -17.16 -5.00
CA ALA A 96 -12.73 -16.45 -5.69
C ALA A 96 -12.30 -16.01 -7.11
N LEU A 97 -11.13 -15.38 -7.23
CA LEU A 97 -10.58 -14.88 -8.50
C LEU A 97 -10.24 -16.00 -9.51
N THR A 98 -9.96 -17.21 -9.06
CA THR A 98 -9.72 -18.34 -9.98
C THR A 98 -11.01 -18.87 -10.60
N THR A 99 -12.12 -18.83 -9.87
CA THR A 99 -13.40 -19.43 -10.27
C THR A 99 -14.23 -18.53 -11.18
N GLN A 100 -14.00 -17.21 -11.13
CA GLN A 100 -14.79 -16.24 -11.89
C GLN A 100 -13.89 -15.37 -12.75
N ARG A 101 -14.07 -15.51 -14.06
CA ARG A 101 -13.46 -14.65 -15.08
C ARG A 101 -14.54 -13.77 -15.72
N ASP A 102 -14.14 -12.59 -16.15
CA ASP A 102 -14.97 -11.73 -16.99
C ASP A 102 -15.07 -12.30 -18.42
N VAL A 103 -15.79 -11.59 -19.29
CA VAL A 103 -15.97 -11.97 -20.70
C VAL A 103 -14.66 -12.04 -21.50
N THR A 104 -13.58 -11.45 -20.99
CA THR A 104 -12.24 -11.49 -21.58
C THR A 104 -11.37 -12.61 -21.02
N GLY A 105 -11.88 -13.40 -20.07
CA GLY A 105 -11.11 -14.45 -19.39
C GLY A 105 -10.20 -13.92 -18.28
N LEU A 106 -10.25 -12.63 -17.96
CA LEU A 106 -9.46 -12.01 -16.89
C LEU A 106 -10.22 -12.07 -15.56
N PRO A 107 -9.53 -12.20 -14.42
CA PRO A 107 -10.20 -12.16 -13.12
C PRO A 107 -10.70 -10.74 -12.84
N GLY A 108 -11.77 -10.58 -12.06
CA GLY A 108 -12.24 -9.24 -11.69
C GLY A 108 -11.22 -8.47 -10.85
N ARG A 109 -11.25 -7.13 -10.94
CA ARG A 109 -10.35 -6.28 -10.12
C ARG A 109 -10.83 -6.19 -8.69
N VAL A 110 -9.89 -5.88 -7.81
CA VAL A 110 -10.09 -5.82 -6.35
C VAL A 110 -10.00 -4.38 -5.89
N TYR A 111 -10.88 -3.99 -4.96
CA TYR A 111 -10.74 -2.81 -4.15
C TYR A 111 -10.45 -3.23 -2.71
N ASN A 112 -9.26 -2.89 -2.21
CA ASN A 112 -8.83 -3.20 -0.85
C ASN A 112 -8.85 -1.93 0.01
N GLU A 113 -9.74 -1.85 0.99
CA GLU A 113 -9.80 -0.76 1.97
C GLU A 113 -8.75 -0.99 3.09
N PHE A 114 -7.49 -1.24 2.69
CA PHE A 114 -6.35 -1.55 3.56
C PHE A 114 -6.58 -2.74 4.51
N ARG A 115 -7.39 -3.71 4.10
CA ARG A 115 -7.73 -4.90 4.88
C ARG A 115 -6.72 -6.04 4.67
N LEU A 116 -6.11 -6.07 3.50
CA LEU A 116 -5.00 -6.93 3.16
C LEU A 116 -3.67 -6.18 3.26
N TYR A 117 -2.61 -6.93 3.59
CA TYR A 117 -1.25 -6.41 3.66
C TYR A 117 -0.78 -5.82 2.32
N GLU A 118 0.12 -4.85 2.38
CA GLU A 118 0.70 -4.20 1.20
C GLU A 118 1.36 -5.20 0.24
N ASP A 119 1.42 -4.88 -1.05
CA ASP A 119 2.02 -5.71 -2.10
C ASP A 119 1.40 -7.11 -2.32
N TYR A 120 0.27 -7.44 -1.66
CA TYR A 120 -0.40 -8.71 -1.89
C TYR A 120 -0.73 -8.94 -3.37
N GLY A 121 -1.13 -7.86 -4.07
CA GLY A 121 -1.45 -7.88 -5.50
C GLY A 121 -0.24 -8.26 -6.37
N MET A 122 0.95 -7.74 -6.05
CA MET A 122 2.17 -8.11 -6.76
C MET A 122 2.55 -9.57 -6.53
N ARG A 123 2.40 -10.05 -5.29
CA ARG A 123 2.74 -11.43 -4.93
C ARG A 123 1.79 -12.46 -5.52
N GLN A 124 0.50 -12.16 -5.59
CA GLN A 124 -0.54 -13.07 -6.06
C GLN A 124 -1.01 -12.79 -7.50
N GLN A 125 -0.39 -11.81 -8.17
CA GLN A 125 -0.80 -11.36 -9.50
C GLN A 125 -2.28 -10.93 -9.54
N ILE A 126 -2.72 -10.26 -8.47
CA ILE A 126 -4.08 -9.74 -8.33
C ILE A 126 -4.08 -8.26 -8.69
N GLU A 127 -4.98 -7.87 -9.57
CA GLU A 127 -5.18 -6.48 -9.94
C GLU A 127 -6.00 -5.74 -8.87
N ASP A 128 -5.29 -5.09 -7.96
CA ASP A 128 -5.87 -4.12 -7.02
C ASP A 128 -5.91 -2.73 -7.67
N VAL A 129 -7.06 -2.05 -7.60
CA VAL A 129 -7.24 -0.69 -8.12
C VAL A 129 -6.50 0.36 -7.29
N TRP A 130 -6.23 0.08 -6.02
CA TRP A 130 -5.34 0.90 -5.20
C TRP A 130 -3.88 0.70 -5.61
N GLY A 131 -3.49 -0.56 -5.85
CA GLY A 131 -2.10 -0.94 -6.17
C GLY A 131 -1.13 -0.67 -5.01
N SER A 132 0.16 -0.92 -5.24
CA SER A 132 1.22 -0.75 -4.23
C SER A 132 1.94 0.60 -4.30
N SER A 133 1.93 1.27 -5.45
CA SER A 133 2.68 2.51 -5.64
C SER A 133 1.94 3.71 -5.01
N PRO A 134 2.64 4.54 -4.20
CA PRO A 134 2.09 5.82 -3.75
C PRO A 134 2.06 6.87 -4.87
N LEU A 135 2.84 6.69 -5.94
CA LEU A 135 2.85 7.57 -7.10
C LEU A 135 1.76 7.16 -8.09
N ARG A 136 0.84 8.09 -8.36
CA ARG A 136 -0.29 7.92 -9.28
C ARG A 136 -0.46 9.16 -10.14
N LEU A 137 -1.03 9.00 -11.33
CA LEU A 137 -1.50 10.14 -12.12
C LEU A 137 -2.54 10.93 -11.31
N ALA A 138 -2.45 12.25 -11.30
CA ALA A 138 -3.33 13.10 -10.50
C ALA A 138 -4.83 12.83 -10.77
N ARG A 139 -5.20 12.64 -12.05
CA ARG A 139 -6.57 12.28 -12.47
C ARG A 139 -7.06 10.96 -11.88
N TYR A 140 -6.17 9.97 -11.77
CA TYR A 140 -6.49 8.69 -11.17
C TYR A 140 -6.57 8.79 -9.64
N ALA A 141 -5.67 9.57 -9.02
CA ALA A 141 -5.68 9.81 -7.59
C ALA A 141 -6.97 10.52 -7.12
N ALA A 142 -7.55 11.38 -7.96
CA ALA A 142 -8.82 12.05 -7.68
C ALA A 142 -9.98 11.09 -7.42
N LEU A 143 -10.00 9.90 -8.04
CA LEU A 143 -11.02 8.86 -7.80
C LEU A 143 -10.98 8.29 -6.37
N PHE A 144 -9.89 8.52 -5.63
CA PHE A 144 -9.73 8.05 -4.26
C PHE A 144 -9.84 9.19 -3.23
N ASN A 145 -10.17 10.41 -3.68
CA ASN A 145 -10.35 11.58 -2.84
C ASN A 145 -11.81 12.06 -2.89
N GLU A 146 -12.58 11.78 -1.84
CA GLU A 146 -13.99 12.19 -1.70
C GLU A 146 -14.88 11.83 -2.92
N PHE A 147 -14.64 10.69 -3.57
CA PHE A 147 -15.42 10.20 -4.72
C PHE A 147 -16.42 9.10 -4.31
N PRO A 148 -17.63 9.02 -4.89
CA PRO A 148 -18.60 7.96 -4.58
C PRO A 148 -18.07 6.56 -4.92
N LEU A 149 -18.04 5.67 -3.92
CA LEU A 149 -17.41 4.36 -4.04
C LEU A 149 -18.07 3.47 -5.10
N ASP A 150 -19.40 3.48 -5.20
CA ASP A 150 -20.17 2.74 -6.20
C ASP A 150 -19.77 3.14 -7.63
N ARG A 151 -19.63 4.44 -7.87
CA ARG A 151 -19.20 5.01 -9.16
C ARG A 151 -17.75 4.63 -9.46
N MET A 152 -16.86 4.73 -8.48
CA MET A 152 -15.45 4.35 -8.62
C MET A 152 -15.31 2.86 -8.93
N TRP A 153 -16.04 2.00 -8.22
CA TRP A 153 -16.02 0.55 -8.45
C TRP A 153 -16.45 0.22 -9.87
N ARG A 154 -17.49 0.89 -10.38
CA ARG A 154 -17.93 0.74 -11.76
C ARG A 154 -16.88 1.19 -12.77
N LEU A 155 -16.35 2.40 -12.61
CA LEU A 155 -15.34 2.98 -13.50
C LEU A 155 -14.04 2.15 -13.57
N LEU A 156 -13.64 1.56 -12.45
CA LEU A 156 -12.37 0.84 -12.35
C LEU A 156 -12.51 -0.66 -12.62
N GLY A 157 -13.72 -1.15 -12.91
CA GLY A 157 -13.98 -2.56 -13.16
C GLY A 157 -13.82 -3.44 -11.91
N VAL A 158 -14.11 -2.89 -10.73
CA VAL A 158 -14.03 -3.61 -9.45
C VAL A 158 -15.13 -4.65 -9.39
N GLN A 159 -14.75 -5.89 -9.08
CA GLN A 159 -15.67 -6.99 -8.85
C GLN A 159 -15.61 -7.48 -7.41
N HIS A 160 -14.46 -7.35 -6.74
CA HIS A 160 -14.26 -7.81 -5.37
C HIS A 160 -13.92 -6.62 -4.47
N VAL A 161 -14.67 -6.47 -3.38
CA VAL A 161 -14.48 -5.39 -2.40
C VAL A 161 -14.08 -6.02 -1.09
N ILE A 162 -12.98 -5.55 -0.52
CA ILE A 162 -12.46 -6.02 0.76
C ILE A 162 -12.50 -4.85 1.73
N THR A 163 -13.37 -4.97 2.72
CA THR A 163 -13.75 -3.85 3.58
C THR A 163 -13.95 -4.34 5.03
N TRP A 164 -14.12 -3.39 5.93
CA TRP A 164 -14.54 -3.60 7.31
C TRP A 164 -16.08 -3.53 7.46
N ARG A 165 -16.80 -3.16 6.39
CA ARG A 165 -18.26 -3.01 6.39
C ARG A 165 -18.91 -4.35 6.08
N ARG A 166 -19.85 -4.77 6.93
CA ARG A 166 -20.62 -6.00 6.70
C ARG A 166 -21.56 -5.90 5.51
N ASP A 167 -22.16 -4.73 5.32
CA ASP A 167 -23.12 -4.46 4.25
C ASP A 167 -22.58 -3.32 3.39
N LEU A 168 -22.69 -3.48 2.07
CA LEU A 168 -22.35 -2.45 1.09
C LEU A 168 -23.60 -1.70 0.65
N PHE A 169 -23.41 -0.47 0.16
CA PHE A 169 -24.51 0.35 -0.39
C PHE A 169 -25.05 -0.23 -1.70
N GLU A 170 -24.22 -0.95 -2.44
CA GLU A 170 -24.59 -1.68 -3.65
C GLU A 170 -24.92 -3.15 -3.32
N PRO A 171 -25.84 -3.79 -4.06
CA PRO A 171 -26.07 -5.22 -3.95
C PRO A 171 -24.75 -5.98 -4.07
N SER A 172 -24.50 -6.92 -3.17
CA SER A 172 -23.28 -7.73 -3.20
C SER A 172 -23.54 -9.12 -2.63
N THR A 173 -22.71 -10.09 -3.03
CA THR A 173 -22.64 -11.40 -2.39
C THR A 173 -21.49 -11.38 -1.40
N LEU A 174 -21.75 -11.67 -0.13
CA LEU A 174 -20.70 -11.88 0.84
C LEU A 174 -20.01 -13.23 0.57
N LEU A 175 -18.70 -13.22 0.39
CA LEU A 175 -17.88 -14.39 0.10
C LEU A 175 -17.21 -14.96 1.35
N GLY A 176 -16.92 -14.12 2.34
CA GLY A 176 -16.30 -14.55 3.59
C GLY A 176 -16.21 -13.45 4.64
N GLU A 177 -16.15 -13.87 5.90
CA GLU A 177 -15.97 -13.02 7.07
C GLU A 177 -14.72 -13.50 7.83
N PHE A 178 -13.81 -12.60 8.15
CA PHE A 178 -12.52 -12.90 8.77
C PHE A 178 -12.32 -12.02 10.00
N PRO A 179 -12.70 -12.50 11.21
CA PRO A 179 -12.50 -11.76 12.45
C PRO A 179 -11.01 -11.54 12.73
N GLN A 180 -10.66 -10.30 13.08
CA GLN A 180 -9.33 -9.89 13.53
C GLN A 180 -9.41 -9.38 14.97
N THR A 181 -8.27 -9.01 15.57
CA THR A 181 -8.19 -8.60 16.98
C THR A 181 -9.01 -7.33 17.28
N GLN A 182 -9.15 -6.42 16.31
CA GLN A 182 -9.79 -5.12 16.49
C GLN A 182 -11.11 -4.96 15.72
N ASP A 183 -11.28 -5.69 14.62
CA ASP A 183 -12.41 -5.58 13.70
C ASP A 183 -12.55 -6.85 12.85
N THR A 184 -13.44 -6.85 11.86
CA THR A 184 -13.66 -7.97 10.95
C THR A 184 -13.42 -7.53 9.52
N THR A 185 -12.69 -8.35 8.75
CA THR A 185 -12.54 -8.17 7.31
C THR A 185 -13.63 -8.95 6.58
N PHE A 186 -14.33 -8.28 5.68
CA PHE A 186 -15.37 -8.85 4.82
C PHE A 186 -14.90 -8.84 3.37
N ILE A 187 -15.16 -9.93 2.65
CA ILE A 187 -14.92 -10.03 1.22
C ILE A 187 -16.27 -10.07 0.52
N HIS A 188 -16.52 -9.07 -0.30
CA HIS A 188 -17.73 -8.95 -1.09
C HIS A 188 -17.45 -9.16 -2.56
N ARG A 189 -18.45 -9.70 -3.26
CA ARG A 189 -18.51 -9.75 -4.72
C ARG A 189 -19.64 -8.86 -5.21
N LEU A 190 -19.31 -7.92 -6.10
CA LEU A 190 -20.27 -7.09 -6.79
C LEU A 190 -20.88 -7.84 -8.00
N PRO A 191 -22.11 -7.50 -8.43
CA PRO A 191 -22.72 -7.99 -9.66
C PRO A 191 -21.80 -7.75 -10.88
N GLN A 192 -21.88 -8.65 -11.87
CA GLN A 192 -21.07 -8.58 -13.11
C GLN A 192 -21.56 -7.46 -14.06
N THR A 193 -21.44 -6.20 -13.65
CA THR A 193 -21.76 -5.02 -14.47
C THR A 193 -20.62 -4.03 -14.61
N ASN A 194 -19.44 -4.31 -14.03
CA ASN A 194 -18.31 -3.38 -14.01
C ASN A 194 -17.24 -3.83 -15.03
N PRO A 195 -17.44 -3.63 -16.36
CA PRO A 195 -16.48 -4.05 -17.35
C PRO A 195 -15.19 -3.22 -17.26
N ARG A 196 -14.06 -3.84 -17.59
CA ARG A 196 -12.76 -3.15 -17.68
C ARG A 196 -12.71 -2.11 -18.81
N ALA A 197 -13.50 -2.35 -19.85
CA ALA A 197 -13.61 -1.49 -21.01
C ALA A 197 -15.00 -1.65 -21.61
N TRP A 198 -15.56 -0.56 -22.12
CA TRP A 198 -16.85 -0.54 -22.77
C TRP A 198 -16.84 0.47 -23.92
N VAL A 199 -17.84 0.37 -24.79
CA VAL A 199 -18.01 1.28 -25.92
C VAL A 199 -19.02 2.35 -25.53
N ALA A 200 -18.52 3.57 -25.36
CA ALA A 200 -19.37 4.76 -25.25
C ALA A 200 -19.96 5.12 -26.62
N ARG A 201 -21.20 5.61 -26.64
CA ARG A 201 -21.95 6.00 -27.84
C ARG A 201 -22.08 7.51 -27.99
N HIS A 202 -21.82 8.24 -26.91
CA HIS A 202 -21.90 9.68 -26.82
C HIS A 202 -20.57 10.25 -26.31
N ILE A 203 -20.29 11.47 -26.73
CA ILE A 203 -19.12 12.23 -26.31
C ILE A 203 -19.62 13.54 -25.72
N GLN A 204 -19.10 13.88 -24.55
CA GLN A 204 -19.27 15.18 -23.93
C GLN A 204 -17.89 15.78 -23.65
N MET A 205 -17.70 17.04 -24.04
CA MET A 205 -16.47 17.75 -23.75
C MET A 205 -16.51 18.27 -22.32
N ALA A 206 -15.43 18.06 -21.56
CA ALA A 206 -15.30 18.52 -20.18
C ALA A 206 -13.82 18.76 -19.84
N SER A 207 -13.54 19.80 -19.07
CA SER A 207 -12.25 19.95 -18.39
C SER A 207 -12.06 18.86 -17.33
N ASP A 208 -10.84 18.67 -16.83
CA ASP A 208 -10.56 17.66 -15.79
C ASP A 208 -11.39 17.88 -14.52
N ASP A 209 -11.56 19.14 -14.10
CA ASP A 209 -12.32 19.52 -12.92
C ASP A 209 -13.82 19.27 -13.11
N GLU A 210 -14.36 19.56 -14.30
CA GLU A 210 -15.75 19.23 -14.61
C GLU A 210 -15.95 17.72 -14.72
N ALA A 211 -14.98 17.01 -15.30
CA ALA A 211 -15.08 15.59 -15.55
C ALA A 211 -15.18 14.79 -14.26
N ILE A 212 -14.40 15.12 -13.22
CA ILE A 212 -14.49 14.40 -11.95
C ILE A 212 -15.87 14.57 -11.30
N HIS A 213 -16.47 15.76 -11.40
CA HIS A 213 -17.81 16.02 -10.88
C HIS A 213 -18.89 15.27 -11.67
N LEU A 214 -18.81 15.27 -13.00
CA LEU A 214 -19.72 14.51 -13.87
C LEU A 214 -19.63 13.01 -13.62
N LEU A 215 -18.41 12.47 -13.46
CA LEU A 215 -18.22 11.05 -13.18
C LEU A 215 -18.78 10.66 -11.80
N ALA A 216 -18.69 11.54 -10.81
CA ALA A 216 -19.26 11.35 -9.48
C ALA A 216 -20.80 11.44 -9.46
N ASP A 217 -21.42 12.17 -10.39
CA ASP A 217 -22.87 12.35 -10.43
C ASP A 217 -23.61 11.05 -10.79
N HIS A 218 -24.49 10.57 -9.90
CA HIS A 218 -25.28 9.36 -10.13
C HIS A 218 -26.26 9.46 -11.31
N THR A 219 -26.59 10.67 -11.77
CA THR A 219 -27.44 10.91 -12.94
C THR A 219 -26.68 10.84 -14.26
N PHE A 220 -25.34 10.91 -14.22
CA PHE A 220 -24.50 10.79 -15.40
C PHE A 220 -24.35 9.33 -15.85
N ASP A 221 -24.58 9.08 -17.14
CA ASP A 221 -24.51 7.75 -17.74
C ASP A 221 -23.07 7.36 -18.12
N LEU A 222 -22.45 6.57 -17.25
CA LEU A 222 -21.09 6.05 -17.44
C LEU A 222 -20.97 5.10 -18.63
N ASP A 223 -22.01 4.36 -18.97
CA ASP A 223 -21.90 3.28 -19.96
C ASP A 223 -22.01 3.81 -21.39
N SER A 224 -22.68 4.95 -21.57
CA SER A 224 -22.93 5.49 -22.90
C SER A 224 -22.15 6.77 -23.20
N THR A 225 -21.66 7.50 -22.20
CA THR A 225 -21.05 8.83 -22.42
C THR A 225 -19.57 8.84 -22.03
N ALA A 226 -18.70 9.13 -23.01
CA ALA A 226 -17.29 9.40 -22.79
C ALA A 226 -17.04 10.89 -22.59
N LEU A 227 -16.18 11.23 -21.63
CA LEU A 227 -15.71 12.59 -21.42
C LEU A 227 -14.37 12.80 -22.12
N LEU A 228 -14.30 13.82 -22.97
CA LEU A 228 -13.07 14.20 -23.67
C LEU A 228 -12.67 15.63 -23.29
N PRO A 229 -11.36 15.94 -23.24
CA PRO A 229 -10.93 17.31 -23.03
C PRO A 229 -11.31 18.18 -24.24
N PRO A 230 -11.60 19.48 -24.05
CA PRO A 230 -12.09 20.36 -25.13
C PRO A 230 -11.17 20.45 -26.36
N ASP A 231 -9.87 20.25 -26.17
CA ASP A 231 -8.85 20.32 -27.21
C ASP A 231 -8.54 18.94 -27.84
N ALA A 232 -9.31 17.90 -27.54
CA ALA A 232 -9.11 16.58 -28.12
C ALA A 232 -9.41 16.59 -29.64
N SER A 233 -8.37 16.63 -30.47
CA SER A 233 -8.51 16.31 -31.89
C SER A 233 -8.71 14.81 -32.07
N LEU A 234 -9.94 14.38 -32.39
CA LEU A 234 -10.23 12.99 -32.77
C LEU A 234 -9.68 12.70 -34.17
N SER A 235 -8.37 12.54 -34.31
CA SER A 235 -7.78 11.99 -35.53
C SER A 235 -7.90 10.48 -35.50
N PHE A 236 -9.05 9.95 -35.95
CA PHE A 236 -9.23 8.52 -36.15
C PHE A 236 -8.66 8.13 -37.52
N GLN A 237 -7.36 7.84 -37.59
CA GLN A 237 -6.76 7.22 -38.76
C GLN A 237 -6.94 5.71 -38.64
N ALA A 238 -8.03 5.21 -39.21
CA ALA A 238 -8.30 3.79 -39.31
C ALA A 238 -7.41 3.17 -40.39
N ASP A 239 -6.15 2.90 -40.07
CA ASP A 239 -5.30 2.06 -40.91
C ASP A 239 -5.66 0.59 -40.67
N PHE A 240 -6.84 0.19 -41.13
CA PHE A 240 -7.15 -1.21 -41.40
C PHE A 240 -6.95 -1.44 -42.89
N ALA A 241 -5.73 -1.82 -43.26
CA ALA A 241 -5.50 -2.41 -44.57
C ALA A 241 -6.16 -3.81 -44.64
N PRO A 242 -6.77 -4.18 -45.79
CA PRO A 242 -7.45 -5.46 -45.98
C PRO A 242 -6.53 -6.67 -45.93
#